data_AF-A0A7Y2VL21-F1
#
_entry.id   AF-A0A7Y2VL21-F1
#
_cell.length_a   1.000
_cell.length_b   1.000
_cell.length_c   1.000
_cell.angle_alpha   90.00
_cell.angle_beta   90.00
_cell.angle_gamma   90.00
#
_symmetry.space_group_name_H-M   'P 1'
#
loop_
_entity.id
_entity.type
_entity.pdbx_description
1 polymer ?
#
loop_
_entity_poly.entity_id
_entity_poly.type
_entity_poly.pdbx_seq_one_letter_code
_entity_poly.pdbx_strand_id
1 'polypeptide(L)'
;LVFLWYLTGTHRLPPQAIVHGSPSVVVLPFADMSSGQDQEWLADSLTEELINRLAQLEGLQVTARTSSFHYKGRNEDPRDIGAELGVTHLLEGSVRRDESTVRITAQLIAADSGFHAWSRNFDRPREDFLAIQDEIAIRVAEALSVELQVGSRGTMPGGTDSVAAYEEMLQSKRYQWQATPESMILAIDHIKNAIEIDPDYAYAWWRLAGLYINAHSILARERDDWLELSEQALDQARGLAPELDGVKYMTVMQNNLNMRWSETEQVMNGGAGLGFSTDFDLLWAWTGFLGRVGRHAERLPLLERMKTINPWSNGAARTLGRAYAHEGRMSEAAAEVERAFELEGFDAWDVAAGLEVARAADNHELLRKWLDRAVEHMTESRDLATAMRATLDDPVAARSWLRNAFEESDGHDFDIAPWAGWHGDTELALDALDRLTVPWVFWTRDMQDVRRHPRFKGLVRKVGLEAYFREFGWNDYCRPLGEDDFECE
;
A
#
# COMPACT_ATOMS: atom_id res chain seq x y z
N LEU A 1 -23.40 -40.67 -15.23
CA LEU A 1 -23.86 -40.30 -16.60
C LEU A 1 -23.64 -38.79 -16.70
N VAL A 2 -22.54 -38.26 -17.29
CA VAL A 2 -22.17 -38.25 -18.75
C VAL A 2 -23.04 -37.22 -19.50
N PHE A 3 -22.52 -36.15 -20.14
CA PHE A 3 -21.14 -35.65 -20.42
C PHE A 3 -21.13 -34.09 -20.42
N LEU A 4 -20.00 -33.34 -20.40
CA LEU A 4 -19.17 -32.83 -21.55
C LEU A 4 -20.02 -32.40 -22.79
N TRP A 5 -19.80 -31.30 -23.54
CA TRP A 5 -18.70 -30.32 -23.79
C TRP A 5 -19.33 -29.15 -24.65
N TYR A 6 -18.85 -27.90 -24.87
CA TYR A 6 -17.92 -26.91 -24.26
C TYR A 6 -18.05 -25.56 -25.05
N LEU A 7 -17.25 -24.52 -24.71
CA LEU A 7 -16.94 -23.30 -25.52
C LEU A 7 -18.07 -22.35 -26.02
N THR A 8 -18.21 -21.17 -25.40
CA THR A 8 -17.84 -19.83 -25.94
C THR A 8 -18.51 -18.70 -25.15
N GLY A 9 -17.82 -17.58 -24.95
CA GLY A 9 -18.40 -16.35 -24.37
C GLY A 9 -17.51 -15.68 -23.33
N THR A 10 -17.21 -14.40 -23.55
CA THR A 10 -16.52 -13.53 -22.60
C THR A 10 -17.45 -13.17 -21.43
N HIS A 11 -17.31 -13.86 -20.31
CA HIS A 11 -17.86 -13.35 -19.05
C HIS A 11 -17.00 -12.19 -18.55
N ARG A 12 -17.39 -10.96 -18.92
CA ARG A 12 -17.13 -9.81 -18.05
C ARG A 12 -17.70 -10.16 -16.67
N LEU A 13 -16.90 -10.02 -15.62
CA LEU A 13 -17.45 -9.96 -14.27
C LEU A 13 -18.52 -8.85 -14.23
N PRO A 14 -19.65 -9.05 -13.53
CA PRO A 14 -20.61 -7.98 -13.35
C PRO A 14 -19.91 -6.84 -12.60
N PRO A 15 -20.19 -5.55 -12.93
CA PRO A 15 -19.75 -4.46 -12.08
C PRO A 15 -20.38 -4.68 -10.70
N GLN A 16 -19.55 -4.97 -9.70
CA GLN A 16 -20.06 -5.13 -8.34
C GLN A 16 -20.53 -3.76 -7.86
N ALA A 17 -21.84 -3.65 -7.63
CA ALA A 17 -22.44 -2.42 -7.18
C ALA A 17 -21.85 -2.03 -5.82
N ILE A 18 -21.50 -0.75 -5.69
CA ILE A 18 -21.22 -0.13 -4.40
C ILE A 18 -22.44 -0.36 -3.50
N VAL A 19 -22.21 -0.62 -2.21
CA VAL A 19 -23.29 -0.79 -1.25
C VAL A 19 -24.01 0.55 -1.08
N HIS A 20 -25.13 0.72 -1.79
CA HIS A 20 -26.03 1.87 -1.64
C HIS A 20 -26.50 1.98 -0.19
N GLY A 21 -25.86 2.84 0.60
CA GLY A 21 -26.20 3.06 2.02
C GLY A 21 -25.07 3.65 2.87
N SER A 22 -23.79 3.42 2.52
CA SER A 22 -22.65 3.99 3.26
C SER A 22 -22.32 5.41 2.80
N PRO A 23 -22.11 6.38 3.72
CA PRO A 23 -21.59 7.71 3.37
C PRO A 23 -20.20 7.63 2.73
N SER A 24 -20.05 8.32 1.60
CA SER A 24 -18.80 8.42 0.85
C SER A 24 -18.66 9.78 0.16
N VAL A 25 -17.45 10.36 0.18
CA VAL A 25 -17.22 11.74 -0.28
C VAL A 25 -15.92 11.90 -1.08
N VAL A 26 -15.97 12.67 -2.16
CA VAL A 26 -14.78 13.28 -2.79
C VAL A 26 -14.61 14.70 -2.24
N VAL A 27 -13.40 15.09 -1.87
CA VAL A 27 -13.08 16.52 -1.65
C VAL A 27 -12.47 17.05 -2.93
N LEU A 28 -13.16 17.95 -3.63
CA LEU A 28 -12.67 18.57 -4.86
C LEU A 28 -11.69 19.72 -4.52
N PRO A 29 -10.65 19.95 -5.35
CA PRO A 29 -9.75 21.09 -5.20
C PRO A 29 -10.51 22.41 -5.06
N PHE A 30 -10.29 23.11 -3.95
CA PHE A 30 -10.92 24.39 -3.70
C PHE A 30 -10.46 25.42 -4.75
N ALA A 31 -11.37 26.27 -5.21
CA ALA A 31 -11.04 27.31 -6.19
C ALA A 31 -10.42 28.54 -5.51
N ASP A 32 -9.32 29.07 -6.03
CA ASP A 32 -8.89 30.42 -5.67
C ASP A 32 -9.80 31.46 -6.36
N MET A 33 -10.51 32.24 -5.55
CA MET A 33 -11.36 33.35 -5.99
C MET A 33 -10.81 34.72 -5.54
N SER A 34 -9.55 34.77 -5.10
CA SER A 34 -8.81 36.00 -4.79
C SER A 34 -8.59 36.83 -6.05
N SER A 35 -8.54 38.16 -5.91
CA SER A 35 -8.41 39.08 -7.04
C SER A 35 -7.09 38.97 -7.81
N GLY A 36 -6.05 38.38 -7.20
CA GLY A 36 -4.75 38.12 -7.82
C GLY A 36 -4.57 36.72 -8.43
N GLN A 37 -5.45 35.76 -8.13
CA GLN A 37 -5.27 34.33 -8.45
C GLN A 37 -3.90 33.76 -8.00
N ASP A 38 -3.39 34.26 -6.87
CA ASP A 38 -2.06 33.97 -6.31
C ASP A 38 -2.12 33.11 -5.02
N GLN A 39 -3.29 32.53 -4.72
CA GLN A 39 -3.55 31.68 -3.55
C GLN A 39 -3.96 30.25 -3.96
N GLU A 40 -3.68 29.81 -5.18
CA GLU A 40 -4.00 28.45 -5.65
C GLU A 40 -3.38 27.36 -4.73
N TRP A 41 -2.12 27.55 -4.34
CA TRP A 41 -1.42 26.72 -3.35
C TRP A 41 -2.15 26.64 -2.00
N LEU A 42 -2.84 27.71 -1.59
CA LEU A 42 -3.56 27.83 -0.33
C LEU A 42 -4.85 27.01 -0.34
N ALA A 43 -5.48 26.93 -1.52
CA ALA A 43 -6.68 26.15 -1.76
C ALA A 43 -6.34 24.65 -1.92
N ASP A 44 -5.20 24.33 -2.55
CA ASP A 44 -4.66 22.97 -2.60
C ASP A 44 -4.35 22.43 -1.19
N SER A 45 -3.58 23.15 -0.37
CA SER A 45 -3.24 22.71 0.99
C SER A 45 -4.48 22.48 1.87
N LEU A 46 -5.50 23.35 1.76
CA LEU A 46 -6.77 23.16 2.46
C LEU A 46 -7.52 21.91 1.97
N THR A 47 -7.51 21.65 0.66
CA THR A 47 -8.14 20.46 0.06
C THR A 47 -7.52 19.18 0.61
N GLU A 48 -6.19 19.12 0.68
CA GLU A 48 -5.45 17.98 1.22
C GLU A 48 -5.78 17.73 2.69
N GLU A 49 -5.79 18.79 3.51
CA GLU A 49 -6.05 18.65 4.94
C GLU A 49 -7.50 18.27 5.26
N LEU A 50 -8.46 18.65 4.40
CA LEU A 50 -9.83 18.15 4.43
C LEU A 50 -9.92 16.65 4.10
N ILE A 51 -9.20 16.17 3.07
CA ILE A 51 -9.13 14.75 2.73
C ILE A 51 -8.55 13.96 3.91
N ASN A 52 -7.43 14.42 4.45
CA ASN A 52 -6.74 13.80 5.60
C ASN A 52 -7.69 13.61 6.78
N ARG A 53 -8.44 14.65 7.16
CA ARG A 53 -9.32 14.64 8.35
C ARG A 53 -10.60 13.86 8.13
N LEU A 54 -11.22 13.95 6.96
CA LEU A 54 -12.44 13.21 6.65
C LEU A 54 -12.16 11.70 6.55
N ALA A 55 -10.99 11.29 6.05
CA ALA A 55 -10.58 9.89 5.97
C ALA A 55 -10.38 9.20 7.34
N GLN A 56 -10.40 9.97 8.44
CA GLN A 56 -10.31 9.47 9.82
C GLN A 56 -11.69 9.31 10.49
N LEU A 57 -12.80 9.63 9.81
CA LEU A 57 -14.15 9.53 10.36
C LEU A 57 -14.73 8.13 10.14
N GLU A 58 -14.92 7.36 11.21
CA GLU A 58 -15.58 6.04 11.15
C GLU A 58 -16.95 6.12 10.47
N GLY A 59 -17.15 5.27 9.46
CA GLY A 59 -18.37 5.24 8.65
C GLY A 59 -18.34 6.13 7.40
N LEU A 60 -17.29 6.94 7.19
CA LEU A 60 -17.10 7.75 5.99
C LEU A 60 -16.02 7.17 5.09
N GLN A 61 -16.34 6.92 3.82
CA GLN A 61 -15.33 6.62 2.80
C GLN A 61 -14.87 7.92 2.12
N VAL A 62 -13.57 8.09 1.92
CA VAL A 62 -13.01 9.28 1.25
C VAL A 62 -12.12 8.87 0.09
N THR A 63 -12.24 9.56 -1.05
CA THR A 63 -11.40 9.29 -2.23
C THR A 63 -9.96 9.74 -2.03
N ALA A 64 -9.01 8.99 -2.57
CA ALA A 64 -7.60 9.37 -2.58
C ALA A 64 -7.36 10.75 -3.25
N ARG A 65 -6.42 11.54 -2.68
CA ARG A 65 -6.02 12.88 -3.15
C ARG A 65 -5.81 12.98 -4.65
N THR A 66 -5.12 12.03 -5.24
CA THR A 66 -4.83 11.99 -6.68
C THR A 66 -6.09 11.88 -7.54
N SER A 67 -7.11 11.14 -7.09
CA SER A 67 -8.43 11.09 -7.74
C SER A 67 -9.22 12.38 -7.59
N SER A 68 -9.10 13.09 -6.45
CA SER A 68 -9.66 14.44 -6.27
C SER A 68 -9.04 15.46 -7.23
N PHE A 69 -7.70 15.50 -7.29
CA PHE A 69 -6.96 16.52 -8.04
C PHE A 69 -7.07 16.36 -9.57
N HIS A 70 -7.51 15.20 -10.08
CA HIS A 70 -7.87 15.00 -11.50
C HIS A 70 -8.94 15.98 -12.02
N TYR A 71 -9.81 16.48 -11.14
CA TYR A 71 -10.88 17.43 -11.47
C TYR A 71 -10.47 18.90 -11.30
N LYS A 72 -9.21 19.20 -10.96
CA LYS A 72 -8.75 20.58 -10.73
C LYS A 72 -8.94 21.43 -11.98
N GLY A 73 -9.59 22.59 -11.82
CA GLY A 73 -9.86 23.53 -12.92
C GLY A 73 -10.89 23.05 -13.94
N ARG A 74 -11.58 21.93 -13.70
CA ARG A 74 -12.60 21.36 -14.60
C ARG A 74 -13.99 21.67 -14.04
N ASN A 75 -14.86 22.22 -14.89
CA ASN A 75 -16.23 22.59 -14.53
C ASN A 75 -17.20 21.51 -15.03
N GLU A 76 -17.11 20.33 -14.42
CA GLU A 76 -17.94 19.15 -14.73
C GLU A 76 -19.13 19.07 -13.75
N ASP A 77 -20.18 18.31 -14.10
CA ASP A 77 -21.37 18.21 -13.26
C ASP A 77 -21.07 17.37 -12.01
N PRO A 78 -21.42 17.82 -10.78
CA PRO A 78 -21.19 17.04 -9.57
C PRO A 78 -21.80 15.63 -9.61
N ARG A 79 -22.86 15.42 -10.40
CA ARG A 79 -23.49 14.10 -10.58
C ARG A 79 -22.67 13.16 -11.47
N ASP A 80 -22.02 13.71 -12.49
CA ASP A 80 -21.14 12.94 -13.39
C ASP A 80 -19.85 12.55 -12.64
N ILE A 81 -19.23 13.50 -11.92
CA ILE A 81 -18.07 13.26 -11.04
C ILE A 81 -18.43 12.22 -9.96
N GLY A 82 -19.60 12.36 -9.35
CA GLY A 82 -20.10 11.44 -8.33
C GLY A 82 -20.31 10.02 -8.85
N ALA A 83 -20.82 9.88 -10.08
CA ALA A 83 -20.99 8.59 -10.75
C ALA A 83 -19.66 7.96 -11.21
N GLU A 84 -18.69 8.76 -11.66
CA GLU A 84 -17.36 8.27 -12.06
C GLU A 84 -16.54 7.77 -10.85
N LEU A 85 -16.56 8.52 -9.73
CA LEU A 85 -15.85 8.17 -8.50
C LEU A 85 -16.62 7.21 -7.58
N GLY A 86 -17.92 7.00 -7.80
CA GLY A 86 -18.76 6.13 -6.97
C GLY A 86 -19.09 6.71 -5.59
N VAL A 87 -19.07 8.04 -5.44
CA VAL A 87 -19.28 8.73 -4.15
C VAL A 87 -20.73 9.19 -3.98
N THR A 88 -21.23 9.17 -2.75
CA THR A 88 -22.56 9.71 -2.41
C THR A 88 -22.59 11.24 -2.31
N HIS A 89 -21.45 11.86 -2.04
CA HIS A 89 -21.32 13.30 -1.82
C HIS A 89 -20.03 13.87 -2.42
N LEU A 90 -20.03 15.19 -2.62
CA LEU A 90 -18.86 15.96 -3.02
C LEU A 90 -18.70 17.15 -2.08
N LEU A 91 -17.50 17.33 -1.52
CA LEU A 91 -17.11 18.54 -0.80
C LEU A 91 -16.33 19.43 -1.75
N GLU A 92 -16.93 20.55 -2.15
CA GLU A 92 -16.28 21.60 -2.94
C GLU A 92 -16.10 22.87 -2.10
N GLY A 93 -15.40 23.87 -2.65
CA GLY A 93 -15.29 25.15 -2.00
C GLY A 93 -14.40 26.15 -2.72
N SER A 94 -14.17 27.28 -2.05
CA SER A 94 -13.28 28.32 -2.54
C SER A 94 -12.56 29.04 -1.42
N VAL A 95 -11.35 29.50 -1.73
CA VAL A 95 -10.54 30.38 -0.88
C VAL A 95 -10.51 31.76 -1.54
N ARG A 96 -10.76 32.82 -0.78
CA ARG A 96 -10.67 34.20 -1.26
C ARG A 96 -9.98 35.08 -0.23
N ARG A 97 -8.81 35.60 -0.61
CA ARG A 97 -8.05 36.59 0.14
C ARG A 97 -8.41 38.01 -0.31
N ASP A 98 -8.61 38.89 0.66
CA ASP A 98 -8.61 40.34 0.47
C ASP A 98 -7.46 40.99 1.29
N GLU A 99 -7.46 42.31 1.41
CA GLU A 99 -6.35 43.03 2.05
C GLU A 99 -6.14 42.63 3.52
N SER A 100 -7.22 42.34 4.24
CA SER A 100 -7.25 42.11 5.70
C SER A 100 -7.83 40.76 6.13
N THR A 101 -8.60 40.10 5.25
CA THR A 101 -9.39 38.90 5.56
C THR A 101 -9.09 37.77 4.57
N VAL A 102 -9.18 36.53 5.02
CA VAL A 102 -9.38 35.37 4.15
C VAL A 102 -10.77 34.79 4.44
N ARG A 103 -11.55 34.61 3.38
CA ARG A 103 -12.83 33.90 3.38
C ARG A 103 -12.63 32.52 2.77
N ILE A 104 -13.05 31.48 3.48
CA ILE A 104 -13.23 30.14 2.92
C ILE A 104 -14.73 29.86 2.79
N THR A 105 -15.15 29.36 1.63
CA THR A 105 -16.47 28.78 1.39
C THR A 105 -16.28 27.27 1.29
N ALA A 106 -17.05 26.46 2.01
CA ALA A 106 -17.05 25.01 1.88
C ALA A 106 -18.49 24.50 1.74
N GLN A 107 -18.74 23.58 0.81
CA GLN A 107 -20.08 23.13 0.45
C GLN A 107 -20.11 21.61 0.21
N LEU A 108 -21.08 20.92 0.81
CA LEU A 108 -21.36 19.50 0.54
C LEU A 108 -22.52 19.41 -0.45
N ILE A 109 -22.31 18.67 -1.54
CA ILE A 109 -23.29 18.41 -2.60
C ILE A 109 -23.64 16.92 -2.58
N ALA A 110 -24.93 16.58 -2.70
CA ALA A 110 -25.38 15.19 -2.88
C ALA A 110 -25.19 14.76 -4.34
N ALA A 111 -24.45 13.67 -4.56
CA ALA A 111 -24.04 13.20 -5.89
C ALA A 111 -25.20 12.67 -6.75
N ASP A 112 -26.29 12.23 -6.14
CA ASP A 112 -27.47 11.68 -6.84
C ASP A 112 -28.32 12.74 -7.54
N SER A 113 -28.27 13.98 -7.03
CA SER A 113 -29.24 15.03 -7.32
C SER A 113 -28.61 16.38 -7.65
N GLY A 114 -27.35 16.61 -7.29
CA GLY A 114 -26.62 17.86 -7.53
C GLY A 114 -27.06 19.02 -6.63
N PHE A 115 -27.79 18.75 -5.54
CA PHE A 115 -28.19 19.77 -4.57
C PHE A 115 -27.18 19.89 -3.42
N HIS A 116 -26.98 21.12 -2.93
CA HIS A 116 -26.23 21.35 -1.70
C HIS A 116 -26.98 20.76 -0.50
N ALA A 117 -26.35 19.80 0.18
CA ALA A 117 -26.78 19.31 1.49
C ALA A 117 -26.35 20.29 2.59
N TRP A 118 -25.14 20.84 2.49
CA TRP A 118 -24.55 21.75 3.48
C TRP A 118 -23.71 22.84 2.80
N SER A 119 -23.63 24.03 3.38
CA SER A 119 -22.76 25.12 2.91
C SER A 119 -22.41 26.07 4.05
N ARG A 120 -21.15 26.49 4.17
CA ARG A 120 -20.67 27.37 5.24
C ARG A 120 -19.51 28.26 4.81
N ASN A 121 -19.53 29.49 5.31
CA ASN A 121 -18.46 30.47 5.17
C ASN A 121 -17.64 30.57 6.47
N PHE A 122 -16.32 30.73 6.34
CA PHE A 122 -15.38 30.95 7.42
C PHE A 122 -14.55 32.20 7.10
N ASP A 123 -14.79 33.29 7.82
CA ASP A 123 -14.02 34.54 7.72
C ASP A 123 -12.95 34.60 8.82
N ARG A 124 -11.73 35.02 8.46
CA ARG A 124 -10.57 35.08 9.36
C ARG A 124 -9.62 36.23 9.02
N PRO A 125 -8.94 36.84 10.02
CA PRO A 125 -7.85 37.78 9.77
C PRO A 125 -6.75 37.14 8.91
N ARG A 126 -6.16 37.96 8.04
CA ARG A 126 -5.07 37.56 7.13
C ARG A 126 -3.81 37.07 7.85
N GLU A 127 -3.54 37.61 9.03
CA GLU A 127 -2.26 37.47 9.75
C GLU A 127 -2.10 36.08 10.39
N ASP A 128 -3.20 35.51 10.89
CA ASP A 128 -3.21 34.24 11.61
C ASP A 128 -3.39 33.00 10.69
N PHE A 129 -3.61 33.20 9.39
CA PHE A 129 -4.23 32.18 8.52
C PHE A 129 -3.50 30.82 8.46
N LEU A 130 -2.17 30.80 8.55
CA LEU A 130 -1.38 29.56 8.55
C LEU A 130 -1.60 28.69 9.80
N ALA A 131 -2.08 29.27 10.92
CA ALA A 131 -2.49 28.53 12.11
C ALA A 131 -3.96 28.07 12.05
N ILE A 132 -4.71 28.49 11.02
CA ILE A 132 -6.17 28.37 10.95
C ILE A 132 -6.65 27.43 9.83
N GLN A 133 -5.75 26.98 8.94
CA GLN A 133 -6.08 25.91 7.99
C GLN A 133 -6.54 24.64 8.72
N ASP A 134 -5.79 24.22 9.75
CA ASP A 134 -6.19 23.14 10.66
C ASP A 134 -7.53 23.43 11.35
N GLU A 135 -7.71 24.64 11.91
CA GLU A 135 -8.95 25.04 12.61
C GLU A 135 -10.19 24.97 11.70
N ILE A 136 -10.06 25.36 10.43
CA ILE A 136 -11.16 25.30 9.45
C ILE A 136 -11.36 23.87 8.95
N ALA A 137 -10.30 23.12 8.66
CA ALA A 137 -10.42 21.72 8.26
C ALA A 137 -11.07 20.85 9.36
N ILE A 138 -10.75 21.11 10.64
CA ILE A 138 -11.46 20.56 11.81
C ILE A 138 -12.94 20.97 11.79
N ARG A 139 -13.25 22.27 11.72
CA ARG A 139 -14.65 22.76 11.75
C ARG A 139 -15.50 22.28 10.57
N VAL A 140 -14.90 22.00 9.42
CA VAL A 140 -15.57 21.37 8.27
C VAL A 140 -15.75 19.88 8.56
N ALA A 141 -14.70 19.15 8.93
CA ALA A 141 -14.79 17.72 9.25
C ALA A 141 -15.84 17.44 10.35
N GLU A 142 -15.90 18.24 11.42
CA GLU A 142 -16.91 18.16 12.47
C GLU A 142 -18.34 18.45 11.98
N ALA A 143 -18.50 19.42 11.08
CA ALA A 143 -19.81 19.75 10.52
C ALA A 143 -20.31 18.63 9.60
N LEU A 144 -19.41 18.05 8.80
CA LEU A 144 -19.71 16.93 7.91
C LEU A 144 -19.88 15.61 8.67
N SER A 145 -19.21 15.41 9.81
CA SER A 145 -19.45 14.26 10.68
C SER A 145 -20.89 14.25 11.22
N VAL A 146 -21.39 15.42 11.64
CA VAL A 146 -22.80 15.58 12.07
C VAL A 146 -23.78 15.44 10.91
N GLU A 147 -23.50 16.05 9.76
CA GLU A 147 -24.40 16.02 8.59
C GLU A 147 -24.52 14.60 7.99
N LEU A 148 -23.39 13.90 7.83
CA LEU A 148 -23.33 12.55 7.26
C LEU A 148 -23.58 11.44 8.29
N GLN A 149 -23.71 11.79 9.58
CA GLN A 149 -23.92 10.87 10.72
C GLN A 149 -22.78 9.85 10.88
N VAL A 150 -21.54 10.32 10.71
CA VAL A 150 -20.27 9.57 10.75
C VAL A 150 -19.35 10.14 11.82
N GLY A 151 -18.40 9.33 12.30
CA GLY A 151 -17.40 9.74 13.28
C GLY A 151 -17.99 10.01 14.67
N SER A 152 -17.98 8.98 15.52
CA SER A 152 -18.21 9.15 16.95
C SER A 152 -17.04 9.92 17.59
N ARG A 153 -17.35 10.96 18.35
CA ARG A 153 -16.36 11.89 18.92
C ARG A 153 -15.66 11.37 20.19
N GLY A 154 -15.70 10.05 20.43
CA GLY A 154 -15.15 9.40 21.64
C GLY A 154 -15.36 7.88 21.70
N THR A 155 -15.32 7.14 20.58
CA THR A 155 -15.38 5.66 20.60
C THR A 155 -14.43 4.93 19.64
N MET A 156 -13.44 5.61 19.05
CA MET A 156 -12.36 4.90 18.35
C MET A 156 -11.52 4.13 19.39
N PRO A 157 -11.31 2.80 19.26
CA PRO A 157 -10.48 2.04 20.18
C PRO A 157 -9.06 2.63 20.26
N GLY A 158 -8.53 2.78 21.49
CA GLY A 158 -7.21 3.41 21.67
C GLY A 158 -7.12 4.91 21.33
N GLY A 159 -8.26 5.61 21.25
CA GLY A 159 -8.33 7.07 21.17
C GLY A 159 -7.97 7.79 22.48
N THR A 160 -8.30 9.09 22.57
CA THR A 160 -8.11 9.91 23.78
C THR A 160 -9.31 10.84 24.00
N ASP A 161 -9.71 11.04 25.26
CA ASP A 161 -10.64 12.10 25.67
C ASP A 161 -9.90 13.44 25.96
N SER A 162 -8.56 13.43 25.98
CA SER A 162 -7.73 14.60 26.26
C SER A 162 -7.52 15.45 25.01
N VAL A 163 -8.22 16.58 24.93
CA VAL A 163 -8.06 17.58 23.86
C VAL A 163 -6.59 17.99 23.68
N ALA A 164 -5.83 18.15 24.78
CA ALA A 164 -4.42 18.53 24.71
C ALA A 164 -3.53 17.42 24.14
N ALA A 165 -3.79 16.14 24.45
CA ALA A 165 -3.06 15.03 23.83
C ALA A 165 -3.38 14.90 22.33
N TYR A 166 -4.63 15.16 21.97
CA TYR A 166 -5.07 15.20 20.57
C TYR A 166 -4.43 16.37 19.80
N GLU A 167 -4.34 17.57 20.39
CA GLU A 167 -3.68 18.73 19.80
C GLU A 167 -2.18 18.50 19.55
N GLU A 168 -1.46 17.91 20.50
CA GLU A 168 -0.06 17.51 20.33
C GLU A 168 0.11 16.43 19.25
N MET A 169 -0.79 15.44 19.16
CA MET A 169 -0.82 14.45 18.07
C MET A 169 -1.04 15.09 16.69
N LEU A 170 -1.85 16.15 16.60
CA LEU A 170 -2.02 16.94 15.37
C LEU A 170 -0.75 17.74 15.01
N GLN A 171 -0.06 18.35 15.98
CA GLN A 171 1.23 19.00 15.71
C GLN A 171 2.26 17.98 15.20
N SER A 172 2.31 16.79 15.79
CA SER A 172 3.15 15.68 15.30
C SER A 172 2.86 15.32 13.84
N LYS A 173 1.57 15.19 13.45
CA LYS A 173 1.18 14.99 12.04
C LYS A 173 1.74 16.10 11.14
N ARG A 174 1.55 17.38 11.51
CA ARG A 174 1.99 18.53 10.71
C ARG A 174 3.49 18.57 10.45
N TYR A 175 4.32 18.13 11.39
CA TYR A 175 5.77 18.06 11.19
C TYR A 175 6.22 16.83 10.41
N GLN A 176 5.57 15.67 10.62
CA GLN A 176 5.88 14.44 9.87
C GLN A 176 5.82 14.64 8.34
N TRP A 177 4.89 15.47 7.86
CA TRP A 177 4.68 15.76 6.43
C TRP A 177 5.82 16.55 5.76
N GLN A 178 6.72 17.16 6.51
CA GLN A 178 7.84 17.95 5.96
C GLN A 178 9.08 17.09 5.63
N ALA A 179 9.17 15.89 6.20
CA ALA A 179 10.19 14.87 5.94
C ALA A 179 11.67 15.31 6.03
N THR A 180 11.97 16.47 6.64
CA THR A 180 13.34 16.91 6.96
C THR A 180 13.81 16.30 8.29
N PRO A 181 15.13 16.20 8.55
CA PRO A 181 15.69 15.77 9.83
C PRO A 181 15.10 16.51 11.04
N GLU A 182 15.04 17.84 10.96
CA GLU A 182 14.55 18.72 12.03
C GLU A 182 13.04 18.52 12.27
N SER A 183 12.28 18.35 11.18
CA SER A 183 10.84 18.09 11.26
C SER A 183 10.53 16.70 11.85
N MET A 184 11.37 15.69 11.63
CA MET A 184 11.21 14.36 12.20
C MET A 184 11.43 14.37 13.73
N ILE A 185 12.42 15.14 14.21
CA ILE A 185 12.63 15.35 15.66
C ILE A 185 11.40 16.03 16.28
N LEU A 186 10.91 17.13 15.70
CA LEU A 186 9.71 17.82 16.19
C LEU A 186 8.45 16.94 16.17
N ALA A 187 8.30 16.07 15.15
CA ALA A 187 7.19 15.13 15.09
C ALA A 187 7.24 14.08 16.22
N ILE A 188 8.44 13.65 16.61
CA ILE A 188 8.68 12.72 17.73
C ILE A 188 8.46 13.39 19.08
N ASP A 189 8.90 14.64 19.25
CA ASP A 189 8.71 15.36 20.52
C ASP A 189 7.23 15.68 20.76
N HIS A 190 6.50 16.13 19.74
CA HIS A 190 5.04 16.35 19.86
C HIS A 190 4.24 15.07 20.15
N ILE A 191 4.57 13.92 19.54
CA ILE A 191 3.83 12.68 19.87
C ILE A 191 4.19 12.15 21.27
N LYS A 192 5.39 12.44 21.78
CA LYS A 192 5.76 12.16 23.19
C LYS A 192 4.98 13.04 24.15
N ASN A 193 4.84 14.34 23.87
CA ASN A 193 3.99 15.22 24.69
C ASN A 193 2.55 14.69 24.78
N ALA A 194 1.99 14.21 23.65
CA ALA A 194 0.67 13.58 23.65
C ALA A 194 0.57 12.37 24.60
N ILE A 195 1.60 11.53 24.63
CA ILE A 195 1.74 10.35 25.51
C ILE A 195 2.00 10.74 26.97
N GLU A 196 2.73 11.82 27.25
CA GLU A 196 2.93 12.35 28.61
C GLU A 196 1.64 12.96 29.18
N ILE A 197 0.77 13.50 28.33
CA ILE A 197 -0.56 14.01 28.71
C ILE A 197 -1.57 12.87 28.89
N ASP A 198 -1.56 11.86 28.02
CA ASP A 198 -2.42 10.68 28.07
C ASP A 198 -1.64 9.39 27.75
N PRO A 199 -1.13 8.68 28.77
CA PRO A 199 -0.38 7.45 28.59
C PRO A 199 -1.18 6.28 28.00
N ASP A 200 -2.51 6.30 28.08
CA ASP A 200 -3.39 5.24 27.56
C ASP A 200 -3.78 5.48 26.08
N TYR A 201 -3.32 6.58 25.47
CA TYR A 201 -3.59 6.95 24.08
C TYR A 201 -2.84 6.07 23.06
N ALA A 202 -3.31 4.82 22.88
CA ALA A 202 -2.68 3.81 22.02
C ALA A 202 -2.43 4.27 20.57
N TYR A 203 -3.28 5.15 20.03
CA TYR A 203 -3.07 5.75 18.71
C TYR A 203 -1.79 6.60 18.65
N ALA A 204 -1.42 7.31 19.72
CA ALA A 204 -0.16 8.03 19.77
C ALA A 204 1.05 7.08 19.88
N TRP A 205 0.93 5.98 20.63
CA TRP A 205 1.98 4.97 20.76
C TRP A 205 2.36 4.30 19.43
N TRP A 206 1.39 3.84 18.62
CA TRP A 206 1.75 3.24 17.31
C TRP A 206 2.26 4.29 16.32
N ARG A 207 1.76 5.53 16.39
CA ARG A 207 2.28 6.65 15.60
C ARG A 207 3.73 6.98 15.95
N LEU A 208 4.10 6.93 17.23
CA LEU A 208 5.49 7.04 17.69
C LEU A 208 6.35 5.88 17.15
N ALA A 209 5.84 4.65 17.16
CA ALA A 209 6.54 3.51 16.55
C ALA A 209 6.83 3.73 15.05
N GLY A 210 5.84 4.21 14.29
CA GLY A 210 6.00 4.54 12.87
C GLY A 210 6.95 5.72 12.62
N LEU A 211 6.92 6.75 13.48
CA LEU A 211 7.87 7.87 13.44
C LEU A 211 9.31 7.41 13.71
N TYR A 212 9.52 6.46 14.62
CA TYR A 212 10.84 5.89 14.85
C TYR A 212 11.38 5.06 13.65
N ILE A 213 10.52 4.39 12.86
CA ILE A 213 10.95 3.78 11.59
C ILE A 213 11.39 4.87 10.60
N ASN A 214 10.63 5.95 10.47
CA ASN A 214 11.00 7.08 9.60
C ASN A 214 12.30 7.76 10.06
N ALA A 215 12.50 7.90 11.37
CA ALA A 215 13.74 8.39 11.95
C ALA A 215 14.92 7.45 11.72
N HIS A 216 14.74 6.13 11.72
CA HIS A 216 15.80 5.20 11.32
C HIS A 216 16.26 5.46 9.88
N SER A 217 15.36 5.78 8.96
CA SER A 217 15.71 6.12 7.57
C SER A 217 16.35 7.50 7.39
N ILE A 218 15.89 8.52 8.14
CA ILE A 218 16.30 9.93 7.95
C ILE A 218 17.49 10.31 8.86
N LEU A 219 17.49 9.82 10.10
CA LEU A 219 18.41 10.19 11.19
C LEU A 219 19.42 9.07 11.55
N ALA A 220 19.63 8.09 10.66
CA ALA A 220 20.50 6.92 10.86
C ALA A 220 21.95 7.24 11.33
N ARG A 221 22.43 8.45 11.07
CA ARG A 221 23.79 8.91 11.39
C ARG A 221 23.90 9.55 12.78
N GLU A 222 22.77 9.87 13.40
CA GLU A 222 22.71 10.54 14.70
C GLU A 222 22.50 9.52 15.82
N ARG A 223 21.83 8.41 15.52
CA ARG A 223 21.41 7.39 16.49
C ARG A 223 21.05 6.07 15.80
N ASP A 224 21.30 4.94 16.47
CA ASP A 224 21.12 3.58 15.96
C ASP A 224 19.96 2.80 16.62
N ASP A 225 19.62 3.10 17.88
CA ASP A 225 18.55 2.45 18.66
C ASP A 225 17.10 2.68 18.15
N TRP A 226 16.90 3.45 17.07
CA TRP A 226 15.57 3.83 16.55
C TRP A 226 14.63 2.63 16.33
N LEU A 227 15.14 1.48 15.88
CA LEU A 227 14.32 0.29 15.66
C LEU A 227 13.90 -0.38 16.97
N GLU A 228 14.74 -0.36 18.01
CA GLU A 228 14.40 -0.83 19.35
C GLU A 228 13.33 0.06 19.97
N LEU A 229 13.48 1.39 19.85
CA LEU A 229 12.48 2.37 20.27
C LEU A 229 11.13 2.18 19.54
N SER A 230 11.17 1.79 18.26
CA SER A 230 9.96 1.45 17.48
C SER A 230 9.26 0.20 18.03
N GLU A 231 10.00 -0.85 18.36
CA GLU A 231 9.43 -2.07 18.94
C GLU A 231 8.84 -1.80 20.34
N GLN A 232 9.54 -1.07 21.20
CA GLN A 232 9.06 -0.66 22.53
C GLN A 232 7.75 0.16 22.46
N ALA A 233 7.65 1.12 21.52
CA ALA A 233 6.44 1.90 21.34
C ALA A 233 5.27 1.07 20.76
N LEU A 234 5.54 0.10 19.90
CA LEU A 234 4.53 -0.82 19.38
C LEU A 234 4.08 -1.87 20.42
N ASP A 235 4.94 -2.25 21.37
CA ASP A 235 4.55 -3.05 22.54
C ASP A 235 3.53 -2.30 23.41
N GLN A 236 3.73 -1.01 23.70
CA GLN A 236 2.74 -0.21 24.44
C GLN A 236 1.41 -0.13 23.68
N ALA A 237 1.45 0.15 22.38
CA ALA A 237 0.23 0.21 21.56
C ALA A 237 -0.53 -1.12 21.52
N ARG A 238 0.18 -2.26 21.41
CA ARG A 238 -0.40 -3.62 21.49
C ARG A 238 -0.95 -3.96 22.89
N GLY A 239 -0.35 -3.42 23.95
CA GLY A 239 -0.83 -3.60 25.32
C GLY A 239 -2.15 -2.86 25.61
N LEU A 240 -2.38 -1.73 24.91
CA LEU A 240 -3.54 -0.86 25.11
C LEU A 240 -4.71 -1.16 24.15
N ALA A 241 -4.43 -1.33 22.85
CA ALA A 241 -5.45 -1.52 21.81
C ALA A 241 -4.91 -2.40 20.65
N PRO A 242 -4.73 -3.72 20.85
CA PRO A 242 -4.21 -4.63 19.83
C PRO A 242 -5.13 -4.76 18.60
N GLU A 243 -6.41 -4.40 18.74
CA GLU A 243 -7.40 -4.38 17.67
C GLU A 243 -7.32 -3.14 16.75
N LEU A 244 -6.49 -2.14 17.04
CA LEU A 244 -6.27 -0.99 16.14
C LEU A 244 -5.64 -1.44 14.82
N ASP A 245 -6.20 -1.02 13.68
CA ASP A 245 -5.73 -1.44 12.35
C ASP A 245 -4.28 -1.00 12.07
N GLY A 246 -3.86 0.19 12.52
CA GLY A 246 -2.45 0.63 12.49
C GLY A 246 -1.51 -0.20 13.38
N VAL A 247 -2.02 -0.76 14.49
CA VAL A 247 -1.26 -1.66 15.38
C VAL A 247 -1.12 -3.04 14.73
N LYS A 248 -2.21 -3.60 14.17
CA LYS A 248 -2.18 -4.83 13.37
C LYS A 248 -1.21 -4.71 12.19
N TYR A 249 -1.32 -3.63 11.41
CA TYR A 249 -0.46 -3.32 10.27
C TYR A 249 1.04 -3.43 10.63
N MET A 250 1.47 -2.65 11.63
CA MET A 250 2.86 -2.65 12.09
C MET A 250 3.30 -4.02 12.62
N THR A 251 2.44 -4.71 13.37
CA THR A 251 2.72 -6.05 13.92
C THR A 251 2.90 -7.10 12.83
N VAL A 252 2.02 -7.10 11.82
CA VAL A 252 2.10 -8.00 10.65
C VAL A 252 3.35 -7.70 9.82
N MET A 253 3.70 -6.43 9.61
CA MET A 253 4.93 -6.05 8.92
C MET A 253 6.18 -6.57 9.65
N GLN A 254 6.26 -6.40 10.97
CA GLN A 254 7.35 -6.98 11.78
C GLN A 254 7.38 -8.52 11.71
N ASN A 255 6.22 -9.18 11.82
CA ASN A 255 6.13 -10.63 11.77
C ASN A 255 6.56 -11.19 10.39
N ASN A 256 6.14 -10.54 9.30
CA ASN A 256 6.50 -10.91 7.93
C ASN A 256 8.00 -10.77 7.64
N LEU A 257 8.67 -9.80 8.25
CA LEU A 257 10.12 -9.64 8.18
C LEU A 257 10.85 -10.74 8.98
N ASN A 258 10.32 -11.10 10.15
CA ASN A 258 10.89 -12.10 11.06
C ASN A 258 10.41 -13.55 10.80
N MET A 259 9.68 -13.80 9.72
CA MET A 259 9.11 -15.12 9.34
C MET A 259 8.17 -15.73 10.40
N ARG A 260 7.53 -14.88 11.22
CA ARG A 260 6.55 -15.25 12.27
C ARG A 260 5.16 -15.46 11.66
N TRP A 261 5.04 -16.47 10.79
CA TRP A 261 3.87 -16.67 9.92
C TRP A 261 2.59 -17.00 10.70
N SER A 262 2.68 -17.92 11.67
CA SER A 262 1.56 -18.30 12.53
C SER A 262 1.06 -17.12 13.35
N GLU A 263 1.96 -16.30 13.85
CA GLU A 263 1.65 -15.09 14.61
C GLU A 263 0.99 -14.02 13.73
N THR A 264 1.38 -13.86 12.46
CA THR A 264 0.65 -13.01 11.49
C THR A 264 -0.78 -13.52 11.29
N GLU A 265 -0.98 -14.81 11.07
CA GLU A 265 -2.32 -15.39 10.85
C GLU A 265 -3.22 -15.20 12.07
N GLN A 266 -2.67 -15.33 13.28
CA GLN A 266 -3.37 -15.13 14.54
C GLN A 266 -3.74 -13.64 14.77
N VAL A 267 -2.81 -12.70 14.54
CA VAL A 267 -3.07 -11.25 14.63
C VAL A 267 -4.18 -10.80 13.67
N MET A 268 -4.23 -11.41 12.49
CA MET A 268 -5.22 -11.10 11.45
C MET A 268 -6.47 -11.98 11.51
N ASN A 269 -6.51 -12.97 12.41
CA ASN A 269 -7.56 -13.97 12.54
C ASN A 269 -8.01 -14.55 11.18
N GLY A 270 -7.04 -14.96 10.35
CA GLY A 270 -7.29 -15.45 8.98
C GLY A 270 -7.96 -14.44 8.04
N GLY A 271 -7.71 -13.14 8.22
CA GLY A 271 -8.32 -12.06 7.45
C GLY A 271 -9.76 -11.70 7.86
N ALA A 272 -10.26 -12.25 8.99
CA ALA A 272 -11.61 -11.98 9.46
C ALA A 272 -11.82 -10.48 9.74
N GLY A 273 -12.82 -9.88 9.08
CA GLY A 273 -13.10 -8.44 9.12
C GLY A 273 -12.57 -7.66 7.91
N LEU A 274 -11.51 -8.13 7.24
CA LEU A 274 -11.00 -7.50 6.02
C LEU A 274 -11.98 -7.56 4.84
N GLY A 275 -13.00 -8.41 4.92
CA GLY A 275 -14.04 -8.59 3.91
C GLY A 275 -14.67 -7.29 3.39
N PHE A 276 -14.71 -6.22 4.20
CA PHE A 276 -15.15 -4.87 3.78
C PHE A 276 -14.17 -3.74 4.14
N SER A 277 -12.97 -4.04 4.66
CA SER A 277 -12.01 -2.98 5.02
C SER A 277 -11.55 -2.19 3.79
N THR A 278 -11.36 -0.89 4.02
CA THR A 278 -10.75 0.09 3.11
C THR A 278 -9.44 0.66 3.64
N ASP A 279 -8.93 0.17 4.77
CA ASP A 279 -7.61 0.55 5.28
C ASP A 279 -6.53 0.00 4.33
N PHE A 280 -5.83 0.91 3.66
CA PHE A 280 -4.87 0.55 2.61
C PHE A 280 -3.61 -0.12 3.19
N ASP A 281 -3.16 0.31 4.37
CA ASP A 281 -1.92 -0.17 4.98
C ASP A 281 -2.12 -1.57 5.58
N LEU A 282 -3.26 -1.81 6.26
CA LEU A 282 -3.63 -3.14 6.75
C LEU A 282 -3.83 -4.14 5.60
N LEU A 283 -4.46 -3.72 4.50
CA LEU A 283 -4.57 -4.53 3.27
C LEU A 283 -3.18 -4.75 2.62
N TRP A 284 -2.28 -3.78 2.66
CA TRP A 284 -0.90 -3.92 2.17
C TRP A 284 -0.13 -4.98 2.96
N ALA A 285 -0.18 -4.94 4.29
CA ALA A 285 0.51 -5.91 5.14
C ALA A 285 -0.07 -7.33 5.01
N TRP A 286 -1.39 -7.49 4.93
CA TRP A 286 -2.01 -8.80 4.71
C TRP A 286 -1.75 -9.35 3.31
N THR A 287 -1.89 -8.53 2.26
CA THR A 287 -1.55 -8.99 0.89
C THR A 287 -0.05 -9.21 0.71
N GLY A 288 0.81 -8.55 1.50
CA GLY A 288 2.23 -8.88 1.64
C GLY A 288 2.44 -10.27 2.23
N PHE A 289 1.79 -10.58 3.35
CA PHE A 289 1.82 -11.90 3.99
C PHE A 289 1.32 -13.01 3.07
N LEU A 290 0.12 -12.88 2.50
CA LEU A 290 -0.48 -13.89 1.60
C LEU A 290 0.45 -14.21 0.42
N GLY A 291 1.17 -13.21 -0.11
CA GLY A 291 2.17 -13.39 -1.15
C GLY A 291 3.47 -14.07 -0.70
N ARG A 292 3.85 -13.96 0.58
CA ARG A 292 4.99 -14.71 1.16
C ARG A 292 4.63 -16.18 1.36
N VAL A 293 3.45 -16.46 1.92
CA VAL A 293 3.00 -17.83 2.22
C VAL A 293 2.41 -18.58 1.00
N GLY A 294 2.12 -17.89 -0.10
CA GLY A 294 1.65 -18.50 -1.35
C GLY A 294 0.13 -18.72 -1.43
N ARG A 295 -0.67 -17.88 -0.78
CA ARG A 295 -2.15 -17.83 -0.84
C ARG A 295 -2.60 -16.74 -1.84
N HIS A 296 -2.29 -16.91 -3.11
CA HIS A 296 -2.55 -15.94 -4.18
C HIS A 296 -4.03 -15.84 -4.55
N ALA A 297 -4.77 -16.95 -4.50
CA ALA A 297 -6.21 -16.97 -4.79
C ALA A 297 -7.02 -16.07 -3.82
N GLU A 298 -6.61 -16.00 -2.55
CA GLU A 298 -7.18 -15.08 -1.54
C GLU A 298 -6.64 -13.66 -1.71
N ARG A 299 -5.35 -13.52 -2.01
CA ARG A 299 -4.64 -12.24 -2.16
C ARG A 299 -5.23 -11.37 -3.26
N LEU A 300 -5.62 -11.98 -4.38
CA LEU A 300 -6.02 -11.27 -5.59
C LEU A 300 -7.23 -10.33 -5.42
N PRO A 301 -8.41 -10.76 -4.92
CA PRO A 301 -9.56 -9.86 -4.75
C PRO A 301 -9.29 -8.71 -3.77
N LEU A 302 -8.34 -8.87 -2.84
CA LEU A 302 -7.90 -7.78 -1.96
C LEU A 302 -7.05 -6.76 -2.73
N LEU A 303 -6.12 -7.20 -3.58
CA LEU A 303 -5.32 -6.32 -4.44
C LEU A 303 -6.18 -5.61 -5.51
N GLU A 304 -7.19 -6.29 -6.08
CA GLU A 304 -8.19 -5.67 -6.96
C GLU A 304 -8.93 -4.53 -6.22
N ARG A 305 -9.25 -4.69 -4.92
CA ARG A 305 -9.81 -3.61 -4.09
C ARG A 305 -8.79 -2.52 -3.74
N MET A 306 -7.53 -2.85 -3.46
CA MET A 306 -6.51 -1.83 -3.22
C MET A 306 -6.34 -0.90 -4.42
N LYS A 307 -6.48 -1.42 -5.64
CA LYS A 307 -6.58 -0.61 -6.87
C LYS A 307 -7.81 0.30 -6.91
N THR A 308 -8.97 -0.09 -6.35
CA THR A 308 -10.13 0.82 -6.28
C THR A 308 -10.00 1.87 -5.17
N ILE A 309 -9.29 1.57 -4.08
CA ILE A 309 -9.03 2.51 -2.97
C ILE A 309 -8.00 3.55 -3.37
N ASN A 310 -6.86 3.12 -3.91
CA ASN A 310 -5.80 3.99 -4.41
C ASN A 310 -5.32 3.50 -5.80
N PRO A 311 -5.97 3.93 -6.89
CA PRO A 311 -5.57 3.55 -8.24
C PRO A 311 -4.20 4.10 -8.64
N TRP A 312 -3.61 5.02 -7.88
CA TRP A 312 -2.36 5.71 -8.24
C TRP A 312 -1.11 5.15 -7.52
N SER A 313 -1.25 4.11 -6.69
CA SER A 313 -0.11 3.41 -6.09
C SER A 313 0.57 2.50 -7.12
N ASN A 314 1.81 2.81 -7.52
CA ASN A 314 2.67 1.91 -8.28
C ASN A 314 2.92 0.60 -7.52
N GLY A 315 3.18 0.69 -6.21
CA GLY A 315 3.33 -0.45 -5.31
C GLY A 315 2.15 -1.44 -5.38
N ALA A 316 0.91 -0.94 -5.33
CA ALA A 316 -0.28 -1.79 -5.52
C ALA A 316 -0.39 -2.32 -6.96
N ALA A 317 -0.06 -1.51 -7.97
CA ALA A 317 -0.08 -1.91 -9.38
C ALA A 317 0.89 -3.08 -9.67
N ARG A 318 2.18 -2.96 -9.29
CA ARG A 318 3.16 -4.06 -9.46
C ARG A 318 2.77 -5.33 -8.70
N THR A 319 2.17 -5.17 -7.53
CA THR A 319 1.77 -6.30 -6.67
C THR A 319 0.52 -7.02 -7.23
N LEU A 320 -0.44 -6.27 -7.77
CA LEU A 320 -1.59 -6.81 -8.51
C LEU A 320 -1.16 -7.48 -9.83
N GLY A 321 -0.24 -6.87 -10.57
CA GLY A 321 0.33 -7.45 -11.79
C GLY A 321 1.00 -8.80 -11.55
N ARG A 322 1.81 -8.91 -10.48
CA ARG A 322 2.33 -10.20 -9.99
C ARG A 322 1.19 -11.18 -9.68
N ALA A 323 0.20 -10.78 -8.87
CA ALA A 323 -0.92 -11.64 -8.48
C ALA A 323 -1.70 -12.20 -9.69
N TYR A 324 -1.95 -11.38 -10.72
CA TYR A 324 -2.52 -11.85 -11.98
C TYR A 324 -1.63 -12.90 -12.69
N ALA A 325 -0.31 -12.76 -12.68
CA ALA A 325 0.58 -13.75 -13.29
C ALA A 325 0.58 -15.11 -12.55
N HIS A 326 0.45 -15.09 -11.21
CA HIS A 326 0.28 -16.31 -10.42
C HIS A 326 -1.02 -17.06 -10.79
N GLU A 327 -2.13 -16.34 -10.98
CA GLU A 327 -3.42 -16.88 -11.45
C GLU A 327 -3.46 -17.16 -12.97
N GLY A 328 -2.34 -17.04 -13.69
CA GLY A 328 -2.27 -17.25 -15.14
C GLY A 328 -2.96 -16.18 -16.00
N ARG A 329 -3.45 -15.10 -15.40
CA ARG A 329 -4.11 -13.93 -16.03
C ARG A 329 -3.08 -13.00 -16.69
N MET A 330 -2.25 -13.56 -17.57
CA MET A 330 -1.02 -12.93 -18.09
C MET A 330 -1.27 -11.62 -18.86
N SER A 331 -2.44 -11.45 -19.49
CA SER A 331 -2.80 -10.22 -20.18
C SER A 331 -3.06 -9.06 -19.21
N GLU A 332 -3.82 -9.30 -18.13
CA GLU A 332 -4.00 -8.30 -17.08
C GLU A 332 -2.70 -8.09 -16.27
N ALA A 333 -1.91 -9.14 -16.05
CA ALA A 333 -0.61 -9.06 -15.40
C ALA A 333 0.32 -8.07 -16.11
N ALA A 334 0.48 -8.22 -17.43
CA ALA A 334 1.29 -7.35 -18.26
C ALA A 334 0.77 -5.90 -18.28
N ALA A 335 -0.55 -5.70 -18.25
CA ALA A 335 -1.16 -4.37 -18.21
C ALA A 335 -0.93 -3.65 -16.86
N GLU A 336 -0.99 -4.35 -15.73
CA GLU A 336 -0.77 -3.71 -14.42
C GLU A 336 0.70 -3.41 -14.13
N VAL A 337 1.66 -4.23 -14.58
CA VAL A 337 3.10 -3.89 -14.45
C VAL A 337 3.51 -2.76 -15.39
N GLU A 338 2.91 -2.65 -16.58
CA GLU A 338 3.08 -1.48 -17.44
C GLU A 338 2.54 -0.22 -16.72
N ARG A 339 1.32 -0.31 -16.19
CA ARG A 339 0.69 0.78 -15.43
C ARG A 339 1.50 1.17 -14.18
N ALA A 340 2.17 0.23 -13.52
CA ALA A 340 3.04 0.51 -12.38
C ALA A 340 4.26 1.37 -12.79
N PHE A 341 4.82 1.12 -13.98
CA PHE A 341 5.92 1.88 -14.55
C PHE A 341 5.50 3.27 -15.08
N GLU A 342 4.25 3.42 -15.51
CA GLU A 342 3.70 4.69 -16.01
C GLU A 342 3.22 5.65 -14.90
N LEU A 343 3.19 5.20 -13.64
CA LEU A 343 2.75 5.99 -12.49
C LEU A 343 3.85 6.86 -11.87
N GLU A 344 3.43 7.97 -11.25
CA GLU A 344 4.29 8.76 -10.37
C GLU A 344 4.74 7.92 -9.15
N GLY A 345 5.99 8.09 -8.73
CA GLY A 345 6.59 7.27 -7.66
C GLY A 345 7.21 5.94 -8.12
N PHE A 346 7.27 5.69 -9.44
CA PHE A 346 7.99 4.56 -10.06
C PHE A 346 9.37 4.28 -9.42
N ASP A 347 9.65 3.00 -9.16
CA ASP A 347 10.93 2.53 -8.62
C ASP A 347 11.44 1.24 -9.33
N ALA A 348 12.66 0.81 -9.01
CA ALA A 348 13.31 -0.35 -9.64
C ALA A 348 12.54 -1.68 -9.46
N TRP A 349 11.70 -1.83 -8.43
CA TRP A 349 10.88 -3.02 -8.22
C TRP A 349 9.71 -3.12 -9.23
N ASP A 350 9.28 -2.01 -9.84
CA ASP A 350 8.29 -2.04 -10.93
C ASP A 350 8.90 -2.68 -12.19
N VAL A 351 10.18 -2.40 -12.48
CA VAL A 351 10.94 -3.08 -13.56
C VAL A 351 11.15 -4.56 -13.23
N ALA A 352 11.53 -4.88 -11.99
CA ALA A 352 11.71 -6.27 -11.55
C ALA A 352 10.40 -7.07 -11.65
N ALA A 353 9.26 -6.48 -11.28
CA ALA A 353 7.93 -7.08 -11.46
C ALA A 353 7.57 -7.26 -12.96
N GLY A 354 7.93 -6.29 -13.81
CA GLY A 354 7.79 -6.39 -15.26
C GLY A 354 8.57 -7.58 -15.86
N LEU A 355 9.84 -7.75 -15.47
CA LEU A 355 10.67 -8.90 -15.84
C LEU A 355 10.07 -10.23 -15.34
N GLU A 356 9.57 -10.27 -14.12
CA GLU A 356 8.97 -11.46 -13.49
C GLU A 356 7.69 -11.91 -14.20
N VAL A 357 6.78 -10.97 -14.49
CA VAL A 357 5.58 -11.25 -15.30
C VAL A 357 5.98 -11.72 -16.70
N ALA A 358 7.03 -11.15 -17.30
CA ALA A 358 7.50 -11.52 -18.63
C ALA A 358 8.11 -12.94 -18.69
N ARG A 359 8.85 -13.38 -17.65
CA ARG A 359 9.36 -14.77 -17.53
C ARG A 359 8.21 -15.74 -17.23
N ALA A 360 7.31 -15.41 -16.31
CA ALA A 360 6.16 -16.25 -15.98
C ALA A 360 5.19 -16.44 -17.17
N ALA A 361 5.12 -15.47 -18.08
CA ALA A 361 4.38 -15.54 -19.35
C ALA A 361 5.15 -16.21 -20.50
N ASP A 362 6.43 -16.57 -20.30
CA ASP A 362 7.35 -17.13 -21.30
C ASP A 362 7.46 -16.28 -22.60
N ASN A 363 7.44 -14.96 -22.44
CA ASN A 363 7.27 -14.02 -23.56
C ASN A 363 8.59 -13.28 -23.88
N HIS A 364 9.35 -13.80 -24.85
CA HIS A 364 10.61 -13.19 -25.32
C HIS A 364 10.48 -11.74 -25.82
N GLU A 365 9.32 -11.30 -26.34
CA GLU A 365 9.14 -9.90 -26.77
C GLU A 365 8.98 -8.97 -25.56
N LEU A 366 8.13 -9.36 -24.60
CA LEU A 366 7.92 -8.63 -23.36
C LEU A 366 9.18 -8.65 -22.48
N LEU A 367 9.91 -9.76 -22.43
CA LEU A 367 11.21 -9.87 -21.76
C LEU A 367 12.21 -8.88 -22.36
N ARG A 368 12.32 -8.81 -23.68
CA ARG A 368 13.24 -7.89 -24.37
C ARG A 368 12.94 -6.42 -24.01
N LYS A 369 11.66 -6.03 -24.00
CA LYS A 369 11.20 -4.70 -23.56
C LYS A 369 11.58 -4.37 -22.11
N TRP A 370 11.31 -5.28 -21.16
CA TRP A 370 11.62 -5.05 -19.75
C TRP A 370 13.11 -5.15 -19.43
N LEU A 371 13.87 -5.93 -20.20
CA LEU A 371 15.33 -5.98 -20.11
C LEU A 371 15.98 -4.68 -20.61
N ASP A 372 15.47 -4.09 -21.70
CA ASP A 372 15.92 -2.76 -22.15
C ASP A 372 15.67 -1.69 -21.05
N ARG A 373 14.48 -1.69 -20.41
CA ARG A 373 14.19 -0.85 -19.22
C ARG A 373 15.11 -1.17 -18.02
N ALA A 374 15.49 -2.42 -17.81
CA ALA A 374 16.35 -2.82 -16.68
C ALA A 374 17.79 -2.32 -16.86
N VAL A 375 18.32 -2.35 -18.09
CA VAL A 375 19.63 -1.76 -18.41
C VAL A 375 19.63 -0.25 -18.14
N GLU A 376 18.53 0.45 -18.41
CA GLU A 376 18.38 1.88 -18.12
C GLU A 376 18.27 2.14 -16.60
N HIS A 377 17.30 1.53 -15.93
CA HIS A 377 16.87 1.92 -14.58
C HIS A 377 17.46 1.11 -13.42
N MET A 378 17.72 -0.20 -13.57
CA MET A 378 18.20 -1.05 -12.47
C MET A 378 19.73 -0.95 -12.33
N THR A 379 20.22 0.10 -11.68
CA THR A 379 21.65 0.42 -11.63
C THR A 379 22.53 -0.67 -11.01
N GLU A 380 22.06 -1.35 -9.96
CA GLU A 380 22.81 -2.44 -9.30
C GLU A 380 22.81 -3.71 -10.15
N SER A 381 21.66 -4.07 -10.73
CA SER A 381 21.49 -5.27 -11.57
C SER A 381 21.82 -5.05 -13.06
N ARG A 382 22.42 -3.90 -13.43
CA ARG A 382 22.59 -3.46 -14.83
C ARG A 382 23.39 -4.44 -15.68
N ASP A 383 24.44 -5.03 -15.13
CA ASP A 383 25.30 -5.97 -15.88
C ASP A 383 24.58 -7.30 -16.12
N LEU A 384 23.78 -7.77 -15.14
CA LEU A 384 22.89 -8.92 -15.30
C LEU A 384 21.80 -8.64 -16.35
N ALA A 385 21.15 -7.47 -16.28
CA ALA A 385 20.17 -7.06 -17.28
C ALA A 385 20.80 -7.01 -18.68
N THR A 386 22.01 -6.47 -18.81
CA THR A 386 22.75 -6.39 -20.09
C THR A 386 23.11 -7.79 -20.61
N ALA A 387 23.58 -8.68 -19.75
CA ALA A 387 23.93 -10.05 -20.12
C ALA A 387 22.69 -10.86 -20.54
N MET A 388 21.61 -10.83 -19.77
CA MET A 388 20.34 -11.48 -20.14
C MET A 388 19.76 -10.86 -21.41
N ARG A 389 19.92 -9.55 -21.63
CA ARG A 389 19.49 -8.86 -22.86
C ARG A 389 20.27 -9.25 -24.11
N ALA A 390 21.53 -9.64 -23.96
CA ALA A 390 22.39 -10.14 -25.02
C ALA A 390 22.23 -11.65 -25.27
N THR A 391 21.84 -12.42 -24.25
CA THR A 391 21.76 -13.90 -24.27
C THR A 391 20.33 -14.46 -24.23
N LEU A 392 19.29 -13.62 -24.27
CA LEU A 392 17.88 -13.99 -24.17
C LEU A 392 17.48 -15.16 -25.10
N ASP A 393 18.03 -15.19 -26.31
CA ASP A 393 17.74 -16.19 -27.33
C ASP A 393 18.85 -17.29 -27.44
N ASP A 394 19.81 -17.31 -26.50
CA ASP A 394 20.84 -18.37 -26.30
C ASP A 394 20.89 -18.79 -24.81
N PRO A 395 20.10 -19.80 -24.41
CA PRO A 395 20.06 -20.27 -23.03
C PRO A 395 21.33 -21.03 -22.58
N VAL A 396 22.26 -21.35 -23.50
CA VAL A 396 23.56 -21.94 -23.13
C VAL A 396 24.51 -20.84 -22.68
N ALA A 397 24.60 -19.75 -23.45
CA ALA A 397 25.35 -18.56 -23.06
C ALA A 397 24.80 -17.94 -21.77
N ALA A 398 23.47 -17.82 -21.64
CA ALA A 398 22.82 -17.24 -20.46
C ALA A 398 23.17 -18.01 -19.16
N ARG A 399 23.01 -19.35 -19.14
CA ARG A 399 23.41 -20.17 -17.99
C ARG A 399 24.90 -20.10 -17.69
N SER A 400 25.75 -20.08 -18.73
CA SER A 400 27.19 -19.95 -18.53
C SER A 400 27.57 -18.60 -17.89
N TRP A 401 26.88 -17.52 -18.24
CA TRP A 401 27.06 -16.21 -17.61
C TRP A 401 26.55 -16.21 -16.16
N LEU A 402 25.33 -16.71 -15.92
CA LEU A 402 24.72 -16.77 -14.57
C LEU A 402 25.58 -17.57 -13.58
N ARG A 403 26.20 -18.67 -14.03
CA ARG A 403 27.13 -19.46 -13.18
C ARG A 403 28.41 -18.70 -12.84
N ASN A 404 29.02 -18.00 -13.80
CA ASN A 404 30.20 -17.18 -13.53
C ASN A 404 29.87 -16.01 -12.59
N ALA A 405 28.75 -15.32 -12.83
CA ALA A 405 28.26 -14.22 -11.99
C ALA A 405 27.90 -14.67 -10.56
N PHE A 406 27.51 -15.94 -10.37
CA PHE A 406 27.26 -16.55 -9.05
C PHE A 406 28.54 -16.94 -8.31
N GLU A 407 29.58 -17.36 -9.02
CA GLU A 407 30.91 -17.63 -8.45
C GLU A 407 31.65 -16.32 -8.08
N GLU A 408 31.37 -15.23 -8.80
CA GLU A 408 31.94 -13.89 -8.58
C GLU A 408 31.09 -12.96 -7.69
N SER A 409 29.93 -13.41 -7.18
CA SER A 409 28.95 -12.52 -6.54
C SER A 409 29.22 -12.16 -5.09
N ASP A 410 29.18 -10.86 -4.79
CA ASP A 410 29.03 -10.28 -3.45
C ASP A 410 27.58 -9.75 -3.20
N GLY A 411 26.55 -10.26 -3.90
CA GLY A 411 25.16 -9.94 -3.54
C GLY A 411 24.03 -10.16 -4.57
N HIS A 412 24.29 -10.57 -5.82
CA HIS A 412 23.25 -10.65 -6.86
C HIS A 412 22.40 -11.94 -6.84
N ASP A 413 22.55 -12.80 -5.83
CA ASP A 413 21.89 -14.10 -5.74
C ASP A 413 20.34 -14.01 -5.89
N PHE A 414 19.73 -12.90 -5.43
CA PHE A 414 18.28 -12.67 -5.53
C PHE A 414 17.79 -12.53 -6.98
N ASP A 415 18.56 -11.87 -7.85
CA ASP A 415 18.26 -11.75 -9.27
C ASP A 415 18.70 -12.99 -10.06
N ILE A 416 19.80 -13.64 -9.66
CA ILE A 416 20.31 -14.85 -10.31
C ILE A 416 19.31 -16.00 -10.20
N ALA A 417 18.69 -16.21 -9.03
CA ALA A 417 17.79 -17.34 -8.78
C ALA A 417 16.63 -17.49 -9.79
N PRO A 418 15.79 -16.47 -10.07
CA PRO A 418 14.71 -16.60 -11.04
C PRO A 418 15.17 -16.70 -12.50
N TRP A 419 16.30 -16.10 -12.88
CA TRP A 419 16.87 -16.29 -14.23
C TRP A 419 17.44 -17.70 -14.43
N ALA A 420 18.10 -18.24 -13.40
CA ALA A 420 18.55 -19.64 -13.38
C ALA A 420 17.35 -20.60 -13.50
N GLY A 421 16.28 -20.36 -12.73
CA GLY A 421 15.02 -21.12 -12.80
C GLY A 421 14.38 -21.11 -14.19
N TRP A 422 14.17 -19.92 -14.78
CA TRP A 422 13.58 -19.80 -16.12
C TRP A 422 14.43 -20.48 -17.22
N HIS A 423 15.76 -20.42 -17.11
CA HIS A 423 16.66 -21.16 -18.01
C HIS A 423 16.82 -22.66 -17.68
N GLY A 424 16.06 -23.20 -16.70
CA GLY A 424 16.05 -24.60 -16.31
C GLY A 424 17.23 -25.05 -15.44
N ASP A 425 18.09 -24.13 -14.97
CA ASP A 425 19.22 -24.43 -14.09
C ASP A 425 18.78 -24.48 -12.63
N THR A 426 18.02 -25.53 -12.30
CA THR A 426 17.37 -25.69 -10.99
C THR A 426 18.36 -25.72 -9.82
N GLU A 427 19.54 -26.33 -9.98
CA GLU A 427 20.54 -26.38 -8.91
C GLU A 427 21.17 -24.99 -8.68
N LEU A 428 21.49 -24.23 -9.74
CA LEU A 428 21.97 -22.85 -9.58
C LEU A 428 20.91 -21.96 -8.91
N ALA A 429 19.64 -22.12 -9.28
CA ALA A 429 18.55 -21.39 -8.64
C ALA A 429 18.48 -21.69 -7.13
N LEU A 430 18.64 -22.96 -6.73
CA LEU A 430 18.63 -23.37 -5.32
C LEU A 430 19.88 -22.91 -4.57
N ASP A 431 21.06 -22.99 -5.18
CA ASP A 431 22.32 -22.52 -4.58
C ASP A 431 22.28 -21.00 -4.32
N ALA A 432 21.65 -20.24 -5.21
CA ALA A 432 21.39 -18.81 -5.01
C ALA A 432 20.36 -18.55 -3.89
N LEU A 433 19.23 -19.27 -3.87
CA LEU A 433 18.24 -19.17 -2.78
C LEU A 433 18.82 -19.55 -1.41
N ASP A 434 19.77 -20.49 -1.37
CA ASP A 434 20.37 -20.94 -0.12
C ASP A 434 21.31 -19.89 0.51
N ARG A 435 21.92 -19.00 -0.29
CA ARG A 435 22.75 -17.88 0.17
C ARG A 435 21.96 -16.67 0.70
N LEU A 436 20.69 -16.51 0.32
CA LEU A 436 19.89 -15.33 0.70
C LEU A 436 19.78 -15.16 2.22
N THR A 437 20.11 -13.96 2.70
CA THR A 437 19.98 -13.55 4.11
C THR A 437 18.53 -13.45 4.56
N VAL A 438 17.67 -12.90 3.70
CA VAL A 438 16.20 -12.99 3.82
C VAL A 438 15.73 -14.04 2.81
N PRO A 439 15.41 -15.27 3.25
CA PRO A 439 15.09 -16.35 2.32
C PRO A 439 13.74 -16.11 1.65
N TRP A 440 13.78 -15.90 0.33
CA TRP A 440 12.59 -15.63 -0.48
C TRP A 440 12.05 -16.92 -1.10
N VAL A 441 10.72 -17.04 -1.19
CA VAL A 441 10.06 -18.21 -1.78
C VAL A 441 9.32 -17.79 -3.03
N PHE A 442 9.75 -18.33 -4.18
CA PHE A 442 9.23 -17.93 -5.49
C PHE A 442 8.07 -18.83 -5.93
N TRP A 443 6.86 -18.31 -5.74
CA TRP A 443 5.60 -18.93 -6.16
C TRP A 443 5.25 -18.68 -7.65
N THR A 444 6.17 -18.09 -8.41
CA THR A 444 5.99 -17.72 -9.81
C THR A 444 6.14 -18.92 -10.75
N ARG A 445 5.59 -18.83 -11.97
CA ARG A 445 5.56 -19.97 -12.91
C ARG A 445 6.94 -20.34 -13.47
N ASP A 446 7.84 -19.37 -13.61
CA ASP A 446 9.23 -19.56 -14.02
C ASP A 446 10.08 -20.34 -13.00
N MET A 447 9.59 -20.51 -11.77
CA MET A 447 10.25 -21.25 -10.68
C MET A 447 9.60 -22.61 -10.39
N GLN A 448 8.81 -23.14 -11.33
CA GLN A 448 8.01 -24.36 -11.12
C GLN A 448 8.85 -25.62 -10.87
N ASP A 449 9.85 -25.89 -11.72
CA ASP A 449 10.70 -27.08 -11.54
C ASP A 449 11.67 -26.95 -10.34
N VAL A 450 11.95 -25.71 -9.90
CA VAL A 450 12.66 -25.44 -8.64
C VAL A 450 11.83 -25.91 -7.44
N ARG A 451 10.51 -25.62 -7.40
CA ARG A 451 9.62 -26.06 -6.30
C ARG A 451 9.47 -27.58 -6.21
N ARG A 452 9.51 -28.27 -7.35
CA ARG A 452 9.43 -29.73 -7.45
C ARG A 452 10.70 -30.43 -6.98
N HIS A 453 11.83 -29.72 -6.91
CA HIS A 453 13.11 -30.33 -6.56
C HIS A 453 13.19 -30.68 -5.07
N PRO A 454 13.69 -31.88 -4.66
CA PRO A 454 13.69 -32.29 -3.25
C PRO A 454 14.39 -31.32 -2.28
N ARG A 455 15.40 -30.57 -2.74
CA ARG A 455 16.06 -29.49 -1.96
C ARG A 455 15.09 -28.38 -1.53
N PHE A 456 14.08 -28.06 -2.35
CA PHE A 456 13.12 -26.98 -2.05
C PHE A 456 12.30 -27.25 -0.79
N LYS A 457 12.01 -28.52 -0.46
CA LYS A 457 11.41 -28.87 0.84
C LYS A 457 12.28 -28.41 2.02
N GLY A 458 13.60 -28.45 1.85
CA GLY A 458 14.58 -27.93 2.81
C GLY A 458 14.49 -26.41 2.98
N LEU A 459 14.27 -25.64 1.91
CA LEU A 459 14.03 -24.21 1.98
C LEU A 459 12.71 -23.90 2.70
N VAL A 460 11.60 -24.55 2.33
CA VAL A 460 10.27 -24.41 2.97
C VAL A 460 10.34 -24.73 4.48
N ARG A 461 11.20 -25.68 4.88
CA ARG A 461 11.53 -26.00 6.28
C ARG A 461 12.38 -24.92 6.96
N LYS A 462 13.46 -24.47 6.30
CA LYS A 462 14.39 -23.40 6.75
C LYS A 462 13.66 -22.09 7.07
N VAL A 463 12.59 -21.78 6.35
CA VAL A 463 11.75 -20.58 6.56
C VAL A 463 10.53 -20.80 7.45
N GLY A 464 10.33 -21.99 8.04
CA GLY A 464 9.21 -22.29 8.94
C GLY A 464 7.84 -22.48 8.27
N LEU A 465 7.73 -22.38 6.94
CA LEU A 465 6.45 -22.46 6.22
C LEU A 465 5.76 -23.82 6.34
N GLU A 466 6.50 -24.94 6.44
CA GLU A 466 5.87 -26.25 6.65
C GLU A 466 5.11 -26.32 7.98
N ALA A 467 5.63 -25.71 9.06
CA ALA A 467 4.94 -25.69 10.35
C ALA A 467 3.63 -24.89 10.26
N TYR A 468 3.70 -23.71 9.64
CA TYR A 468 2.54 -22.87 9.35
C TYR A 468 1.49 -23.59 8.48
N PHE A 469 1.89 -24.27 7.40
CA PHE A 469 0.96 -25.01 6.53
C PHE A 469 0.29 -26.20 7.24
N ARG A 470 0.95 -26.78 8.25
CA ARG A 470 0.37 -27.85 9.08
C ARG A 470 -0.57 -27.33 10.17
N GLU A 471 -0.42 -26.07 10.60
CA GLU A 471 -1.28 -25.40 11.58
C GLU A 471 -2.53 -24.78 10.93
N PHE A 472 -2.37 -24.03 9.83
CA PHE A 472 -3.43 -23.21 9.21
C PHE A 472 -3.94 -23.71 7.86
N GLY A 473 -3.28 -24.73 7.28
CA GLY A 473 -3.64 -25.30 5.98
C GLY A 473 -2.61 -24.98 4.90
N TRP A 474 -2.62 -25.83 3.87
CA TRP A 474 -1.66 -25.76 2.77
C TRP A 474 -2.03 -24.68 1.75
N ASN A 475 -1.01 -24.15 1.08
CA ASN A 475 -1.14 -23.05 0.13
C ASN A 475 -1.51 -23.52 -1.29
N ASP A 476 -1.54 -22.60 -2.26
CA ASP A 476 -2.00 -22.86 -3.63
C ASP A 476 -1.06 -23.78 -4.45
N TYR A 477 0.14 -24.10 -3.94
CA TYR A 477 1.20 -24.80 -4.68
C TYR A 477 1.69 -26.09 -4.01
N CYS A 478 1.52 -26.24 -2.69
CA CYS A 478 2.05 -27.35 -1.91
C CYS A 478 0.93 -28.19 -1.28
N ARG A 479 1.12 -29.49 -1.13
CA ARG A 479 0.15 -30.40 -0.51
C ARG A 479 0.79 -31.57 0.23
N PRO A 480 0.18 -32.09 1.30
CA PRO A 480 0.79 -33.11 2.15
C PRO A 480 0.82 -34.48 1.45
N LEU A 481 1.87 -35.24 1.72
CA LEU A 481 2.04 -36.65 1.33
C LEU A 481 1.90 -37.61 2.53
N GLY A 482 1.50 -37.09 3.68
CA GLY A 482 1.33 -37.81 4.94
C GLY A 482 1.56 -36.88 6.13
N GLU A 483 1.83 -37.47 7.29
CA GLU A 483 2.11 -36.74 8.53
C GLU A 483 3.49 -36.04 8.49
N ASP A 484 4.51 -36.64 7.84
CA ASP A 484 5.90 -36.15 7.87
C ASP A 484 6.43 -35.50 6.57
N ASP A 485 5.69 -35.57 5.45
CA ASP A 485 6.18 -35.08 4.15
C ASP A 485 5.09 -34.40 3.30
N PHE A 486 5.52 -33.67 2.27
CA PHE A 486 4.69 -32.88 1.35
C PHE A 486 5.34 -32.75 -0.03
N GLU A 487 4.62 -32.33 -1.05
CA GLU A 487 5.17 -31.94 -2.35
C GLU A 487 4.67 -30.57 -2.79
N CYS A 488 5.37 -29.92 -3.73
CA CYS A 488 5.02 -28.62 -4.28
C CYS A 488 5.12 -28.66 -5.82
N GLU A 489 4.21 -27.97 -6.51
CA GLU A 489 3.93 -28.17 -7.95
C GLU A 489 4.39 -27.08 -8.92
#